data_AF-A0A7I8DTI8-F1
#
_entry.id   AF-A0A7I8DTI8-F1
#
_cell.length_a   1.000
_cell.length_b   1.000
_cell.length_c   1.000
_cell.angle_alpha   90.00
_cell.angle_beta   90.00
_cell.angle_gamma   90.00
#
_symmetry.space_group_name_H-M   'P 1'
#
loop_
_entity.id
_entity.type
_entity.pdbx_description
1 polymer ?
#
loop_
_entity_poly.entity_id
_entity_poly.type
_entity_poly.pdbx_seq_one_letter_code
_entity_poly.pdbx_strand_id
1 'polypeptide(L)'
;MKQSKTGNRTILYYLVAIYIGYMGYLVLKNRLSGDETLPFPIAIAAAFILIIGAVGIICYAAIQNRKSEKQKKIEQCQEEDTLD
;
A
#
# COMPACT_ATOMS: atom_id res chain seq x y z
N MET A 1 -25.90 6.30 10.44
CA MET A 1 -24.74 5.45 10.08
C MET A 1 -23.64 6.31 9.45
N LYS A 2 -22.68 6.82 10.25
CA LYS A 2 -21.48 7.50 9.73
C LYS A 2 -20.51 6.41 9.24
N GLN A 3 -20.58 6.11 7.95
CA GLN A 3 -19.59 5.27 7.29
C GLN A 3 -18.18 5.85 7.52
N SER A 4 -17.33 5.06 8.14
CA SER A 4 -15.91 5.33 8.39
C SER A 4 -15.20 5.68 7.07
N LYS A 5 -15.09 6.98 6.77
CA LYS A 5 -14.43 7.52 5.57
C LYS A 5 -12.95 7.14 5.49
N THR A 6 -12.36 6.72 6.61
CA THR A 6 -10.97 6.28 6.75
C THR A 6 -10.74 4.86 6.23
N GLY A 7 -11.72 3.95 6.36
CA GLY A 7 -11.58 2.55 5.94
C GLY A 7 -11.41 2.38 4.41
N ASN A 8 -12.13 3.18 3.63
CA ASN A 8 -12.05 3.14 2.16
C ASN A 8 -10.73 3.67 1.59
N ARG A 9 -10.01 4.55 2.30
CA ARG A 9 -8.73 5.07 1.80
C ARG A 9 -7.61 4.05 1.98
N THR A 10 -7.59 3.36 3.11
CA THR A 10 -6.65 2.29 3.40
C THR A 10 -6.77 1.14 2.39
N ILE A 11 -7.99 0.69 2.07
CA ILE A 11 -8.21 -0.36 1.06
C ILE A 11 -7.68 0.06 -0.32
N LEU A 12 -7.81 1.35 -0.65
CA LEU A 12 -7.33 1.92 -1.90
C LEU A 12 -5.79 1.82 -2.00
N TYR A 13 -5.07 2.11 -0.92
CA TYR A 13 -3.60 1.99 -0.89
C TYR A 13 -3.13 0.55 -1.12
N TYR A 14 -3.82 -0.43 -0.53
CA TYR A 14 -3.51 -1.84 -0.76
C TYR A 14 -3.81 -2.26 -2.21
N LEU A 15 -4.95 -1.84 -2.77
CA LEU A 15 -5.28 -2.12 -4.18
C LEU A 15 -4.26 -1.51 -5.15
N VAL A 16 -3.85 -0.26 -4.90
CA VAL A 16 -2.81 0.41 -5.70
C VAL A 16 -1.47 -0.33 -5.59
N ALA A 17 -1.08 -0.76 -4.39
CA ALA A 17 0.16 -1.52 -4.18
C ALA A 17 0.14 -2.86 -4.93
N ILE A 18 -0.98 -3.59 -4.90
CA ILE A 18 -1.15 -4.85 -5.65
C ILE A 18 -1.05 -4.59 -7.16
N TYR A 19 -1.70 -3.55 -7.66
CA TYR A 19 -1.64 -3.20 -9.09
C TYR A 19 -0.22 -2.87 -9.54
N ILE A 20 0.51 -2.05 -8.77
CA ILE A 20 1.90 -1.68 -9.06
C ILE A 20 2.80 -2.92 -9.03
N GLY A 21 2.65 -3.79 -8.03
CA GLY A 21 3.38 -5.04 -7.94
C GLY A 21 3.09 -5.99 -9.12
N TYR A 22 1.82 -6.11 -9.51
CA TYR A 22 1.40 -6.90 -10.66
C TYR A 22 1.98 -6.38 -11.97
N MET A 23 2.03 -5.06 -12.16
CA MET A 23 2.69 -4.44 -13.32
C MET A 23 4.19 -4.76 -13.35
N GLY A 24 4.89 -4.67 -12.21
CA GLY A 24 6.31 -5.06 -12.13
C GLY A 24 6.54 -6.53 -12.50
N TYR A 25 5.66 -7.42 -12.03
CA TYR A 25 5.70 -8.84 -12.40
C TYR A 25 5.42 -9.06 -13.90
N LEU A 26 4.45 -8.35 -14.49
CA LEU A 26 4.10 -8.41 -15.91
C LEU A 26 5.28 -8.00 -16.80
N VAL A 27 5.97 -6.91 -16.46
CA VAL A 27 7.18 -6.48 -17.19
C VAL A 27 8.22 -7.58 -17.20
N LEU A 28 8.48 -8.22 -16.05
CA LEU A 28 9.45 -9.29 -15.95
C LEU A 28 9.02 -10.56 -16.71
N LYS A 29 7.75 -10.96 -16.57
CA LYS A 29 7.17 -12.13 -17.24
C LYS A 29 7.18 -11.97 -18.76
N ASN A 30 6.79 -10.80 -19.27
CA ASN A 30 6.79 -10.53 -20.70
C ASN A 30 8.20 -10.59 -21.25
N ARG A 31 9.18 -10.00 -20.54
CA ARG A 31 10.58 -10.07 -20.94
C ARG A 31 11.12 -11.50 -20.96
N LEU A 32 10.79 -12.31 -19.93
CA LEU A 32 11.15 -13.73 -19.89
C LEU A 32 10.46 -14.56 -20.99
N SER A 33 9.31 -14.10 -21.47
CA SER A 33 8.57 -14.74 -22.58
C SER A 33 9.09 -14.34 -23.97
N GLY A 34 10.18 -13.57 -24.04
CA GLY A 34 10.82 -13.17 -25.29
C GLY A 34 10.41 -11.80 -25.82
N ASP A 35 9.65 -11.00 -25.06
CA ASP A 35 9.33 -9.63 -25.43
C ASP A 35 10.60 -8.75 -25.45
N GLU A 36 10.95 -8.17 -26.60
CA GLU A 36 12.15 -7.35 -26.78
C GLU A 36 11.87 -5.84 -26.66
N THR A 37 10.63 -5.45 -26.29
CA THR A 37 10.24 -4.04 -26.14
C THR A 37 11.14 -3.27 -25.17
N LEU A 38 11.65 -3.94 -24.13
CA LEU A 38 12.60 -3.38 -23.16
C LEU A 38 13.88 -4.23 -23.08
N PRO A 39 15.07 -3.61 -23.03
CA PRO A 39 16.32 -4.32 -22.77
C PRO A 39 16.23 -5.10 -21.45
N PHE A 40 16.77 -6.33 -21.43
CA PHE A 40 16.73 -7.22 -20.26
C PHE A 40 17.16 -6.55 -18.93
N PRO A 41 18.29 -5.81 -18.86
CA PRO A 41 18.68 -5.15 -17.60
C PRO A 41 17.70 -4.03 -17.19
N ILE A 42 17.08 -3.36 -18.16
CA ILE A 42 16.11 -2.28 -17.90
C ILE A 42 14.80 -2.87 -17.38
N ALA A 43 14.32 -3.98 -17.96
CA ALA A 43 13.12 -4.66 -17.50
C ALA A 43 13.26 -5.16 -16.05
N ILE A 44 14.43 -5.71 -15.69
CA ILE A 44 14.72 -6.13 -14.31
C ILE A 44 14.74 -4.92 -13.37
N ALA A 45 15.46 -3.85 -13.72
CA ALA A 45 15.53 -2.65 -12.90
C ALA A 45 14.14 -2.02 -12.67
N ALA A 46 13.32 -1.93 -13.73
CA ALA A 46 11.96 -1.41 -13.66
C ALA A 46 11.06 -2.27 -12.75
N ALA A 47 11.12 -3.61 -12.90
CA ALA A 47 10.38 -4.53 -12.05
C ALA A 47 10.78 -4.39 -10.57
N PHE A 48 12.07 -4.28 -10.27
CA PHE A 48 12.56 -4.07 -8.91
C PHE A 48 12.07 -2.75 -8.30
N ILE A 49 12.13 -1.65 -9.05
CA ILE A 49 11.65 -0.34 -8.58
C ILE A 49 10.15 -0.40 -8.25
N LEU A 50 9.35 -1.03 -9.10
CA LEU A 50 7.90 -1.18 -8.88
C LEU A 50 7.59 -2.05 -7.65
N ILE A 51 8.31 -3.17 -7.47
CA ILE A 51 8.14 -4.04 -6.30
C ILE A 51 8.53 -3.30 -5.01
N ILE A 52 9.66 -2.59 -4.99
CA ILE A 52 10.09 -1.79 -3.83
C ILE A 52 9.07 -0.69 -3.53
N GLY A 53 8.56 -0.01 -4.56
CA GLY A 53 7.51 0.99 -4.42
C GLY A 53 6.24 0.43 -3.79
N ALA A 54 5.79 -0.76 -4.23
CA ALA A 54 4.61 -1.43 -3.67
C ALA A 54 4.79 -1.77 -2.18
N VAL A 55 5.97 -2.28 -1.79
CA VAL A 55 6.31 -2.55 -0.38
C VAL A 55 6.30 -1.26 0.45
N GLY A 56 6.86 -0.17 -0.09
CA GLY A 56 6.84 1.15 0.55
C GLY A 56 5.43 1.66 0.82
N ILE A 57 4.51 1.52 -0.14
CA ILE A 57 3.10 1.90 0.01
C ILE A 57 2.40 1.08 1.09
N ILE A 58 2.66 -0.24 1.14
CA ILE A 58 2.10 -1.13 2.16
C ILE A 58 2.60 -0.74 3.56
N CYS A 59 3.91 -0.49 3.70
CA CYS A 59 4.50 -0.03 4.96
C CYS A 59 3.91 1.32 5.41
N TYR A 60 3.74 2.26 4.48
CA TYR A 60 3.15 3.56 4.78
C TYR A 60 1.69 3.44 5.25
N ALA A 61 0.89 2.61 4.58
CA ALA A 61 -0.48 2.32 4.98
C ALA A 61 -0.56 1.66 6.36
N ALA A 62 0.34 0.71 6.65
CA ALA A 62 0.42 0.05 7.96
C ALA A 62 0.77 1.03 9.10
N ILE A 63 1.70 1.96 8.85
CA ILE A 63 2.06 3.00 9.83
C ILE A 63 0.89 3.97 10.07
N GLN A 64 0.16 4.37 9.03
CA GLN A 64 -1.03 5.21 9.19
C GLN A 64 -2.14 4.53 9.99
N ASN A 65 -2.39 3.23 9.75
CA ASN A 65 -3.37 2.48 10.51
C ASN A 65 -2.99 2.40 12.00
N ARG A 66 -1.71 2.14 12.32
CA ARG A 66 -1.23 2.11 13.71
C ARG A 66 -1.35 3.47 14.41
N LYS A 67 -1.11 4.58 13.71
CA LYS A 67 -1.30 5.94 14.27
C LYS A 67 -2.78 6.25 14.50
N SER A 68 -3.66 5.84 13.59
CA SER A 68 -5.11 6.00 13.76
C SER A 68 -5.67 5.17 14.90
N GLU A 69 -5.22 3.91 15.10
CA GLU A 69 -5.63 3.11 16.26
C GLU A 69 -5.20 3.73 17.59
N LYS A 70 -3.98 4.29 17.65
CA LYS A 70 -3.49 4.98 18.84
C LYS A 70 -4.28 6.25 19.14
N GLN A 71 -4.67 7.05 18.14
CA GLN A 71 -5.52 8.22 18.36
C GLN A 71 -6.92 7.85 18.84
N LYS A 72 -7.53 6.82 18.24
CA LYS A 72 -8.85 6.33 18.69
C LYS A 72 -8.87 5.85 20.13
N LYS A 73 -7.80 5.18 20.59
CA LYS A 73 -7.67 4.75 21.99
C LYS A 73 -7.57 5.93 22.96
N ILE A 74 -6.90 7.01 22.57
CA ILE A 74 -6.74 8.21 23.41
C ILE A 74 -8.06 8.98 23.50
N GLU A 75 -8.81 9.10 22.40
CA GLU A 75 -10.16 9.70 22.41
C GLU A 75 -11.13 8.91 23.32
N GLN A 76 -11.13 7.58 23.26
CA GLN A 76 -12.01 6.78 24.14
C GLN A 76 -11.65 6.91 25.63
N CYS A 77 -10.37 6.98 25.99
CA CYS A 77 -9.99 7.20 27.39
C CYS A 77 -10.32 8.62 27.89
N GLN A 78 -10.43 9.62 27.01
CA GLN A 78 -10.86 10.97 27.41
C GLN A 78 -12.38 11.08 27.61
N GLU A 79 -13.19 10.33 26.85
CA GLU A 79 -14.63 10.29 27.07
C GLU A 79 -15.03 9.53 28.35
N GLU A 80 -14.21 8.59 28.83
CA GLU A 80 -14.47 7.86 30.07
C GLU A 80 -14.12 8.66 31.34
N ASP A 81 -13.17 9.60 31.26
CA ASP A 81 -12.72 10.44 32.39
C ASP A 81 -13.57 11.72 32.60
N THR A 82 -14.50 12.00 31.68
CA THR A 82 -15.37 13.19 31.75
C THR A 82 -16.80 12.89 32.20
N LEU A 83 -17.06 11.66 32.66
CA LEU A 83 -18.38 11.18 33.09
C LEU A 83 -18.42 10.71 34.56
N ASP A 84 -17.45 11.14 35.38
CA ASP A 84 -17.45 11.03 36.86
C ASP A 84 -17.60 12.41 37.53
#